data_AF-A0AAD5KNY6-F1
#
_entry.id   AF-A0AAD5KNY6-F1
#
_cell.length_a   1.000
_cell.length_b   1.000
_cell.length_c   1.000
_cell.angle_alpha   90.00
_cell.angle_beta   90.00
_cell.angle_gamma   90.00
#
_symmetry.space_group_name_H-M   'P 1'
#
loop_
_entity.id
_entity.type
_entity.pdbx_description
1 polymer ?
#
loop_
_entity_poly.entity_id
_entity_poly.type
_entity_poly.pdbx_seq_one_letter_code
_entity_poly.pdbx_strand_id
1 'polypeptide(L)'
;MDLSTPVTPTPQSWANATTNLKKTDIIEIVKKSNSMIPNSKDFLDRQKKAIAVANEKQKALETELSNVEMKLQEHKKALSRELSEIQSAKEDVKNTMSQLTSIQNRIKSLTKEAEDMKAQTSSSNKENISEKCKVDLYRQLTGVTFARHNPNCPHELKGFVACAGPTTNLKTFTFNTAEHSSSLMGGYIWNVLEDMHTKNWEDLSK
;
A
#
# COMPACT_ATOMS: atom_id res chain seq x y z
N MET A 1 -86.82 -59.09 -5.86
CA MET A 1 -86.44 -59.76 -7.12
C MET A 1 -87.30 -59.15 -8.20
N ASP A 2 -86.70 -58.40 -9.11
CA ASP A 2 -87.11 -58.36 -10.52
C ASP A 2 -85.96 -57.73 -11.31
N LEU A 3 -85.29 -58.58 -12.09
CA LEU A 3 -84.31 -58.18 -13.10
C LEU A 3 -85.08 -57.71 -14.33
N SER A 4 -84.84 -56.47 -14.78
CA SER A 4 -85.18 -56.03 -16.12
C SER A 4 -83.91 -55.60 -16.84
N THR A 5 -83.59 -56.33 -17.90
CA THR A 5 -82.50 -56.15 -18.85
C THR A 5 -82.82 -55.03 -19.87
N PRO A 6 -81.84 -54.59 -20.69
CA PRO A 6 -81.67 -53.20 -21.12
C PRO A 6 -82.39 -52.87 -22.44
N VAL A 7 -82.73 -51.60 -22.65
CA VAL A 7 -83.15 -51.09 -23.97
C VAL A 7 -82.02 -50.22 -24.54
N THR A 8 -81.24 -50.83 -25.42
CA THR A 8 -80.32 -50.16 -26.34
C THR A 8 -81.15 -49.36 -27.36
N PRO A 9 -80.90 -48.05 -27.57
CA PRO A 9 -81.60 -47.32 -28.62
C PRO A 9 -81.11 -47.80 -30.00
N THR A 10 -82.05 -48.31 -30.78
CA THR A 10 -81.87 -48.72 -32.18
C THR A 10 -81.47 -47.51 -33.05
N PRO A 11 -80.54 -47.64 -34.01
CA PRO A 11 -80.24 -46.56 -34.95
C PRO A 11 -81.46 -46.32 -35.82
N GLN A 12 -82.01 -45.10 -35.76
CA GLN A 12 -83.13 -44.70 -36.60
C GLN A 12 -82.69 -44.78 -38.07
N SER A 13 -83.38 -45.65 -38.81
CA SER A 13 -83.18 -45.94 -40.22
C SER A 13 -83.17 -44.66 -41.05
N TRP A 14 -82.14 -44.52 -41.88
CA TRP A 14 -82.16 -43.61 -43.02
C TRP A 14 -83.13 -44.18 -44.06
N ALA A 15 -84.43 -43.95 -43.84
CA ALA A 15 -85.44 -44.19 -44.85
C ALA A 15 -85.20 -43.19 -45.99
N ASN A 16 -84.93 -43.72 -47.17
CA ASN A 16 -84.68 -42.99 -48.41
C ASN A 16 -85.80 -41.96 -48.68
N ALA A 17 -85.52 -40.69 -48.42
CA ALA A 17 -86.28 -39.58 -48.99
C ALA A 17 -85.88 -39.43 -50.46
N THR A 18 -86.51 -40.22 -51.35
CA THR A 18 -86.40 -40.02 -52.80
C THR A 18 -87.10 -38.71 -53.15
N THR A 19 -86.34 -37.61 -53.13
CA THR A 19 -86.77 -36.33 -53.69
C THR A 19 -86.68 -36.42 -55.21
N ASN A 20 -87.82 -36.30 -55.90
CA ASN A 20 -87.87 -36.16 -57.36
C ASN A 20 -87.33 -34.77 -57.74
N LEU A 21 -86.01 -34.61 -57.72
CA LEU A 21 -85.33 -33.40 -58.20
C LEU A 21 -85.56 -33.26 -59.70
N LYS A 22 -86.06 -32.10 -60.14
CA LYS A 22 -86.21 -31.84 -61.57
C LYS A 22 -84.81 -31.68 -62.18
N LYS A 23 -84.66 -32.01 -63.47
CA LYS A 23 -83.40 -31.85 -64.22
C LYS A 23 -82.83 -30.43 -64.10
N THR A 24 -83.68 -29.42 -63.96
CA THR A 24 -83.32 -28.02 -63.70
C THR A 24 -82.63 -27.81 -62.35
N ASP A 25 -83.09 -28.47 -61.29
CA ASP A 25 -82.57 -28.32 -59.93
C ASP A 25 -81.19 -28.96 -59.81
N ILE A 26 -80.99 -30.11 -60.49
CA ILE A 26 -79.68 -30.77 -60.57
C ILE A 26 -78.66 -29.88 -61.30
N ILE A 27 -79.06 -29.22 -62.40
CA ILE A 27 -78.18 -28.30 -63.14
C ILE A 27 -77.80 -27.09 -62.27
N GLU A 28 -78.73 -26.54 -61.51
CA GLU A 28 -78.47 -25.40 -60.62
C GLU A 28 -77.52 -25.78 -59.47
N ILE A 29 -77.71 -26.96 -58.87
CA ILE A 29 -76.81 -27.52 -57.85
C ILE A 29 -75.41 -27.72 -58.43
N VAL A 30 -75.28 -28.33 -59.61
CA VAL A 30 -73.97 -28.54 -60.26
C VAL A 30 -73.31 -27.20 -60.60
N LYS A 31 -74.06 -26.21 -61.08
CA LYS A 31 -73.54 -24.87 -61.37
C LYS A 31 -73.06 -24.16 -60.11
N LYS A 32 -73.81 -24.26 -59.01
CA LYS A 32 -73.43 -23.68 -57.72
C LYS A 32 -72.20 -24.37 -57.13
N SER A 33 -72.14 -25.70 -57.15
CA SER A 33 -70.96 -26.46 -56.73
C SER A 33 -69.72 -26.11 -57.56
N ASN A 34 -69.86 -26.04 -58.89
CA ASN A 34 -68.77 -25.64 -59.79
C ASN A 34 -68.31 -24.20 -59.57
N SER A 35 -69.18 -23.31 -59.07
CA SER A 35 -68.79 -21.94 -58.69
C SER A 35 -68.10 -21.87 -57.32
N MET A 36 -68.37 -22.81 -56.41
CA MET A 36 -67.77 -22.85 -55.07
C MET A 36 -66.39 -23.53 -55.06
N ILE A 37 -66.14 -24.50 -55.94
CA ILE A 37 -64.87 -25.24 -56.02
C ILE A 37 -63.66 -24.32 -56.29
N PRO A 38 -63.69 -23.41 -57.29
CA PRO A 38 -62.59 -22.46 -57.53
C PRO A 38 -62.32 -21.56 -56.32
N ASN A 39 -63.38 -21.03 -55.71
CA ASN A 39 -63.27 -20.18 -54.52
C ASN A 39 -62.66 -20.91 -53.31
N SER A 40 -63.00 -22.19 -53.13
CA SER A 40 -62.39 -23.02 -52.07
C SER A 40 -60.92 -23.31 -52.33
N LYS A 41 -60.53 -23.52 -53.59
CA LYS A 41 -59.13 -23.77 -53.97
C LYS A 41 -58.26 -22.53 -53.76
N ASP A 42 -58.73 -21.37 -54.20
CA ASP A 42 -58.03 -20.09 -54.00
C ASP A 42 -57.85 -19.76 -52.51
N PHE A 43 -58.86 -20.06 -51.68
CA PHE A 43 -58.77 -19.90 -50.24
C PHE A 43 -57.70 -20.80 -49.61
N LEU A 44 -57.66 -22.08 -50.00
CA LEU A 44 -56.63 -23.02 -49.53
C LEU A 44 -55.22 -22.61 -49.97
N ASP A 45 -55.06 -22.13 -51.20
CA ASP A 45 -53.77 -21.67 -51.70
C ASP A 45 -53.30 -20.38 -50.99
N ARG A 46 -54.22 -19.47 -50.63
CA ARG A 46 -53.90 -18.31 -49.77
C ARG A 46 -53.47 -18.74 -48.37
N GLN A 47 -54.15 -19.71 -47.77
CA GLN A 47 -53.75 -20.23 -46.46
C GLN A 47 -52.36 -20.90 -46.50
N LYS A 48 -52.09 -21.72 -47.53
CA LYS A 48 -50.76 -22.34 -47.70
C LYS A 48 -49.66 -21.29 -47.80
N LYS A 49 -49.87 -20.22 -48.57
CA LYS A 49 -48.92 -19.11 -48.68
C LYS A 49 -48.73 -18.40 -47.34
N ALA A 50 -49.80 -18.13 -46.60
CA ALA A 50 -49.72 -17.50 -45.29
C ALA A 50 -48.94 -18.36 -44.27
N ILE A 51 -49.18 -19.68 -44.27
CA ILE A 51 -48.43 -20.63 -43.43
C ILE A 51 -46.95 -20.67 -43.82
N ALA A 52 -46.63 -20.70 -45.11
CA ALA A 52 -45.24 -20.66 -45.56
C ALA A 52 -44.51 -19.39 -45.09
N VAL A 53 -45.16 -18.22 -45.20
CA VAL A 53 -44.60 -16.95 -44.71
C VAL A 53 -44.44 -16.97 -43.19
N ALA A 54 -45.40 -17.51 -42.43
CA ALA A 54 -45.30 -17.63 -40.99
C ALA A 54 -44.14 -18.55 -40.57
N ASN A 55 -43.95 -19.67 -41.25
CA ASN A 55 -42.84 -20.59 -41.00
C ASN A 55 -41.48 -19.95 -41.25
N GLU A 56 -41.32 -19.18 -42.33
CA GLU A 56 -40.06 -18.47 -42.59
C GLU A 56 -39.78 -17.39 -41.55
N LYS A 57 -40.82 -16.67 -41.09
CA LYS A 57 -40.68 -15.72 -39.97
C LYS A 57 -40.29 -16.42 -38.67
N GLN A 58 -40.84 -17.60 -38.40
CA GLN A 58 -40.50 -18.38 -37.22
C GLN A 58 -39.02 -18.80 -37.24
N LYS A 59 -38.53 -19.32 -38.36
CA LYS A 59 -37.11 -19.68 -38.51
C LYS A 59 -36.17 -18.49 -38.32
N ALA A 60 -36.55 -17.32 -38.83
CA ALA A 60 -35.78 -16.10 -38.65
C ALA A 60 -35.69 -15.73 -37.15
N LEU A 61 -36.82 -15.78 -36.44
CA LEU A 61 -36.86 -15.51 -35.00
C LEU A 61 -36.07 -16.53 -34.18
N GLU A 62 -36.13 -17.82 -34.52
CA GLU A 62 -35.32 -18.86 -33.89
C GLU A 62 -33.81 -18.60 -34.06
N THR A 63 -33.41 -18.11 -35.24
CA THR A 63 -32.02 -17.76 -35.54
C THR A 63 -31.58 -16.51 -34.74
N GLU A 64 -32.43 -15.49 -34.66
CA GLU A 64 -32.16 -14.30 -33.84
C GLU A 64 -32.06 -14.65 -32.35
N LEU A 65 -32.96 -15.49 -31.85
CA LEU A 65 -32.95 -15.96 -30.46
C LEU A 65 -31.66 -16.70 -30.13
N SER A 66 -31.23 -17.63 -30.99
CA SER A 66 -29.95 -18.34 -30.84
C SER A 66 -28.76 -17.37 -30.78
N ASN A 67 -28.75 -16.34 -31.62
CA ASN A 67 -27.70 -15.32 -31.60
C ASN A 67 -27.70 -14.49 -30.30
N VAL A 68 -28.88 -14.13 -29.79
CA VAL A 68 -29.02 -13.43 -28.51
C VAL A 68 -28.53 -14.31 -27.35
N GLU A 69 -28.86 -15.59 -27.35
CA GLU A 69 -28.40 -16.55 -26.34
C GLU A 69 -26.88 -16.71 -26.34
N MET A 70 -26.25 -16.79 -27.52
CA MET A 70 -24.78 -16.82 -27.64
C MET A 70 -24.15 -15.56 -27.05
N LYS A 71 -24.64 -14.36 -27.43
CA LYS A 71 -24.14 -13.10 -26.88
C LYS A 71 -24.32 -13.01 -25.37
N LEU A 72 -25.44 -13.50 -24.85
CA LEU A 72 -25.69 -13.54 -23.41
C LEU A 72 -24.65 -14.43 -22.68
N GLN A 73 -24.30 -15.58 -23.24
CA GLN A 73 -23.28 -16.46 -22.68
C GLN A 73 -21.89 -15.82 -22.72
N GLU A 74 -21.56 -15.10 -23.79
CA GLU A 74 -20.31 -14.34 -23.90
C GLU A 74 -20.23 -13.23 -22.84
N HIS A 75 -21.30 -12.43 -22.70
CA HIS A 75 -21.38 -11.39 -21.68
C HIS A 75 -21.28 -11.96 -20.27
N LYS A 76 -21.90 -13.12 -20.00
CA LYS A 76 -21.78 -13.80 -18.71
C LYS A 76 -20.34 -14.22 -18.41
N LYS A 77 -19.63 -14.76 -19.41
CA LYS A 77 -18.21 -15.13 -19.26
C LYS A 77 -17.33 -13.91 -19.04
N ALA A 78 -17.57 -12.81 -19.77
CA ALA A 78 -16.85 -11.55 -19.59
C ALA A 78 -17.07 -11.00 -18.18
N LEU A 79 -18.31 -10.93 -17.70
CA LEU A 79 -18.63 -10.47 -16.36
C LEU A 79 -17.93 -11.30 -15.26
N SER A 80 -17.87 -12.63 -15.42
CA SER A 80 -17.14 -13.48 -14.47
C SER A 80 -15.64 -13.19 -14.44
N ARG A 81 -15.03 -12.83 -15.57
CA ARG A 81 -13.60 -12.44 -15.61
C ARG A 81 -13.38 -11.11 -14.90
N GLU A 82 -14.19 -10.10 -15.22
CA GLU A 82 -14.14 -8.78 -14.59
C GLU A 82 -14.30 -8.89 -13.06
N LEU A 83 -15.23 -9.72 -12.57
CA LEU A 83 -15.39 -9.98 -11.14
C LEU A 83 -14.13 -10.60 -10.51
N SER A 84 -13.48 -11.54 -11.20
CA SER A 84 -12.24 -12.14 -10.74
C SER A 84 -11.10 -11.11 -10.68
N GLU A 85 -10.99 -10.24 -11.68
CA GLU A 85 -9.99 -9.17 -11.74
C GLU A 85 -10.19 -8.15 -10.62
N ILE A 86 -11.44 -7.72 -10.38
CA ILE A 86 -11.80 -6.84 -9.26
C ILE A 86 -11.41 -7.48 -7.92
N GLN A 87 -11.64 -8.78 -7.75
CA GLN A 87 -11.28 -9.48 -6.53
C GLN A 87 -9.76 -9.56 -6.33
N SER A 88 -9.00 -9.80 -7.41
CA SER A 88 -7.53 -9.74 -7.36
C SER A 88 -7.04 -8.34 -6.97
N ALA A 89 -7.54 -7.31 -7.65
CA ALA A 89 -7.15 -5.93 -7.39
C ALA A 89 -7.47 -5.50 -5.94
N LYS A 90 -8.57 -6.01 -5.37
CA LYS A 90 -8.92 -5.77 -3.96
C LYS A 90 -7.89 -6.34 -2.99
N GLU A 91 -7.38 -7.54 -3.25
CA GLU A 91 -6.34 -8.14 -2.39
C GLU A 91 -5.00 -7.42 -2.57
N ASP A 92 -4.67 -6.99 -3.78
CA ASP A 92 -3.47 -6.18 -4.05
C ASP A 92 -3.50 -4.86 -3.26
N VAL A 93 -4.62 -4.14 -3.27
CA VAL A 93 -4.81 -2.91 -2.47
C VAL A 93 -4.59 -3.17 -0.98
N LYS A 94 -5.13 -4.28 -0.45
CA LYS A 94 -4.96 -4.65 0.96
C LYS A 94 -3.50 -4.96 1.31
N ASN A 95 -2.78 -5.62 0.41
CA ASN A 95 -1.36 -5.88 0.56
C ASN A 95 -0.55 -4.56 0.54
N THR A 96 -0.81 -3.67 -0.42
CA THR A 96 -0.17 -2.35 -0.51
C THR A 96 -0.42 -1.51 0.75
N MET A 97 -1.65 -1.52 1.28
CA MET A 97 -1.98 -0.79 2.51
C MET A 97 -1.21 -1.35 3.73
N SER A 98 -1.03 -2.67 3.79
CA SER A 98 -0.24 -3.32 4.83
C SER A 98 1.23 -2.95 4.75
N GLN A 99 1.79 -2.91 3.54
CA GLN A 99 3.17 -2.45 3.29
C GLN A 99 3.35 -0.98 3.66
N LEU A 100 2.38 -0.11 3.30
CA LEU A 100 2.41 1.30 3.65
C LEU A 100 2.45 1.50 5.17
N THR A 101 1.64 0.75 5.91
CA THR A 101 1.63 0.79 7.39
C THR A 101 2.98 0.37 7.97
N SER A 102 3.60 -0.67 7.42
CA SER A 102 4.94 -1.11 7.81
C SER A 102 6.00 -0.03 7.57
N ILE A 103 5.98 0.61 6.40
CA ILE A 103 6.89 1.71 6.05
C ILE A 103 6.69 2.90 7.01
N GLN A 104 5.44 3.28 7.29
CA GLN A 104 5.14 4.35 8.25
C GLN A 104 5.71 4.07 9.64
N ASN A 105 5.59 2.84 10.13
CA ASN A 105 6.18 2.45 11.41
C ASN A 105 7.71 2.51 11.37
N ARG A 106 8.32 2.08 10.27
CA ARG A 106 9.78 2.15 10.10
C ARG A 106 10.29 3.58 10.06
N ILE A 107 9.57 4.49 9.40
CA ILE A 107 9.88 5.92 9.42
C ILE A 107 9.84 6.46 10.85
N LYS A 108 8.78 6.17 11.62
CA LYS A 108 8.69 6.61 13.02
C LYS A 108 9.86 6.14 13.87
N SER A 109 10.26 4.87 13.73
CA SER A 109 11.42 4.33 14.45
C SER A 109 12.72 5.01 14.07
N LEU A 110 12.95 5.23 12.77
CA LEU A 110 14.16 5.93 12.29
C LEU A 110 14.20 7.40 12.71
N THR A 111 13.05 8.08 12.74
CA THR A 111 12.96 9.45 13.27
C THR A 111 13.34 9.49 14.74
N LYS A 112 12.84 8.55 15.54
CA LYS A 112 13.20 8.45 16.96
C LYS A 112 14.70 8.17 17.15
N GLU A 113 15.26 7.23 16.39
CA GLU A 113 16.69 6.91 16.43
C GLU A 113 17.55 8.14 16.06
N ALA A 114 17.13 8.93 15.07
CA ALA A 114 17.81 10.17 14.71
C ALA A 114 17.74 11.24 15.82
N GLU A 115 16.61 11.36 16.52
CA GLU A 115 16.46 12.24 17.68
C GLU A 115 17.35 11.80 18.85
N ASP A 116 17.39 10.49 19.15
CA ASP A 116 18.22 9.91 20.20
C ASP A 116 19.72 10.14 19.90
N MET A 117 20.16 9.92 18.66
CA MET A 117 21.53 10.20 18.23
C MET A 117 21.88 11.70 18.34
N LYS A 118 20.93 12.60 18.02
CA LYS A 118 21.10 14.04 18.16
C LYS A 118 21.24 14.45 19.63
N ALA A 119 20.47 13.83 20.52
CA ALA A 119 20.58 14.04 21.97
C ALA A 119 21.94 13.53 22.49
N GLN A 120 22.38 12.37 22.03
CA GLN A 120 23.66 11.79 22.44
C GLN A 120 24.85 12.64 21.97
N THR A 121 24.85 13.11 20.72
CA THR A 121 25.92 13.99 20.20
C THR A 121 25.94 15.35 20.89
N SER A 122 24.79 15.93 21.23
CA SER A 122 24.72 17.17 22.00
C SER A 122 25.10 16.98 23.48
N SER A 123 24.88 15.80 24.06
CA SER A 123 25.41 15.41 25.37
C SER A 123 26.92 15.20 25.35
N SER A 124 27.45 14.56 24.31
CA SER A 124 28.89 14.31 24.11
C SER A 124 29.66 15.60 23.84
N ASN A 125 29.11 16.54 23.04
CA ASN A 125 29.69 17.88 22.89
C ASN A 125 29.62 18.73 24.16
N LYS A 126 28.75 18.37 25.12
CA LYS A 126 28.70 18.95 26.47
C LYS A 126 29.58 18.21 27.47
N GLU A 127 30.19 17.09 27.12
CA GLU A 127 31.30 16.47 27.86
C GLU A 127 32.56 17.31 27.60
N ASN A 128 32.45 18.55 28.03
CA ASN A 128 33.50 19.53 28.19
C ASN A 128 34.57 18.84 29.02
N ILE A 129 35.76 18.66 28.44
CA ILE A 129 36.94 18.20 29.16
C ILE A 129 36.95 18.96 30.49
N SER A 130 36.72 18.26 31.59
CA SER A 130 36.57 18.87 32.92
C SER A 130 37.70 19.87 33.13
N GLU A 131 37.46 21.01 33.78
CA GLU A 131 38.54 21.96 34.13
C GLU A 131 39.70 21.23 34.82
N LYS A 132 39.39 20.21 35.62
CA LYS A 132 40.37 19.30 36.22
C LYS A 132 41.23 18.58 35.17
N CYS A 133 40.62 18.05 34.12
CA CYS A 133 41.33 17.36 33.05
C CYS A 133 42.17 18.34 32.20
N LYS A 134 41.71 19.57 31.97
CA LYS A 134 42.52 20.63 31.32
C LYS A 134 43.76 21.00 32.15
N VAL A 135 43.58 21.17 33.47
CA VAL A 135 44.68 21.43 34.41
C VAL A 135 45.66 20.25 34.47
N ASP A 136 45.16 19.02 34.49
CA ASP A 136 46.00 17.82 34.48
C ASP A 136 46.79 17.66 33.17
N LEU A 137 46.18 17.96 32.02
CA LEU A 137 46.87 17.94 30.73
C LEU A 137 47.96 19.02 30.66
N TYR A 138 47.66 20.23 31.12
CA TYR A 138 48.63 21.32 31.19
C TYR A 138 49.81 20.96 32.09
N ARG A 139 49.56 20.35 33.26
CA ARG A 139 50.60 19.84 34.16
C ARG A 139 51.46 18.77 33.48
N GLN A 140 50.86 17.85 32.73
CA GLN A 140 51.60 16.79 32.03
C GLN A 140 52.47 17.34 30.89
N LEU A 141 51.97 18.33 30.14
CA LEU A 141 52.70 18.91 29.02
C LEU A 141 53.84 19.83 29.46
N THR A 142 53.62 20.61 30.52
CA THR A 142 54.55 21.68 30.92
C THR A 142 55.37 21.35 32.17
N GLY A 143 54.96 20.36 32.97
CA GLY A 143 55.57 20.10 34.28
C GLY A 143 55.28 21.17 35.34
N VAL A 144 54.44 22.17 35.05
CA VAL A 144 54.03 23.21 36.00
C VAL A 144 52.94 22.69 36.93
N THR A 145 53.15 22.79 38.23
CA THR A 145 52.18 22.42 39.26
C THR A 145 51.92 23.59 40.19
N PHE A 146 50.65 24.01 40.29
CA PHE A 146 50.23 24.99 41.28
C PHE A 146 49.91 24.30 42.61
N ALA A 147 50.31 24.93 43.72
CA ALA A 147 49.94 24.47 45.06
C ALA A 147 48.43 24.66 45.29
N ARG A 148 47.85 23.85 46.19
CA ARG A 148 46.44 24.02 46.56
C ARG A 148 46.21 25.44 47.10
N HIS A 149 45.09 26.03 46.70
CA HIS A 149 44.65 27.34 47.17
C HIS A 149 44.64 27.39 48.71
N ASN A 150 45.37 28.34 49.28
CA ASN A 150 45.36 28.61 50.71
C ASN A 150 44.26 29.65 51.02
N PRO A 151 43.14 29.26 51.66
CA PRO A 151 42.04 30.18 51.92
C PRO A 151 42.40 31.34 52.87
N ASN A 152 43.50 31.22 53.62
CA ASN A 152 43.98 32.29 54.50
C ASN A 152 44.82 33.36 53.78
N CYS A 153 45.29 33.08 52.57
CA CYS A 153 46.08 34.00 51.74
C CYS A 153 45.61 33.93 50.28
N PRO A 154 44.40 34.42 49.95
CA PRO A 154 43.79 34.21 48.63
C PRO A 154 44.53 34.90 47.50
N HIS A 155 45.33 35.92 47.82
CA HIS A 155 46.16 36.64 46.86
C HIS A 155 47.47 35.93 46.56
N GLU A 156 47.82 34.87 47.27
CA GLU A 156 49.10 34.19 47.13
C GLU A 156 48.99 33.02 46.14
N LEU A 157 49.70 33.13 45.00
CA LEU A 157 49.85 32.06 44.03
C LEU A 157 51.20 31.36 44.23
N LYS A 158 51.16 30.12 44.68
CA LYS A 158 52.33 29.27 44.89
C LYS A 158 52.35 28.12 43.90
N GLY A 159 53.54 27.72 43.47
CA GLY A 159 53.70 26.55 42.62
C GLY A 159 55.15 26.17 42.44
N PHE A 160 55.35 25.16 41.62
CA PHE A 160 56.66 24.70 41.20
C PHE A 160 56.63 24.23 39.74
N VAL A 161 57.79 24.27 39.12
CA VAL A 161 58.06 23.69 37.81
C VAL A 161 59.03 22.53 38.01
N ALA A 162 58.70 21.37 37.45
CA ALA A 162 59.51 20.17 37.50
C ALA A 162 59.86 19.69 36.09
N CYS A 163 61.13 19.36 35.85
CA CYS A 163 61.55 18.62 34.66
C CYS A 163 61.25 17.13 34.83
N ALA A 164 60.95 16.42 33.74
CA ALA A 164 60.81 14.96 33.73
C ALA A 164 62.13 14.30 34.14
N GLY A 165 62.19 13.78 35.37
CA GLY A 165 63.35 13.16 36.00
C GLY A 165 63.16 13.05 37.53
N PRO A 166 63.97 12.27 38.26
CA PRO A 166 63.78 12.04 39.69
C PRO A 166 64.04 13.31 40.51
N THR A 167 63.00 14.13 40.75
CA THR A 167 62.79 15.12 41.82
C THR A 167 63.89 16.13 42.20
N THR A 168 65.06 16.16 41.55
CA THR A 168 66.22 16.94 42.02
C THR A 168 66.27 18.37 41.48
N ASN A 169 65.56 18.68 40.40
CA ASN A 169 65.53 20.01 39.78
C ASN A 169 64.12 20.61 39.84
N LEU A 170 63.74 21.11 41.02
CA LEU A 170 62.48 21.81 41.27
C LEU A 170 62.74 23.32 41.37
N LYS A 171 62.10 24.12 40.53
CA LYS A 171 62.05 25.58 40.70
C LYS A 171 60.70 25.97 41.28
N THR A 172 60.68 26.49 42.50
CA THR A 172 59.47 26.99 43.15
C THR A 172 59.25 28.46 42.83
N PHE A 173 58.00 28.90 42.85
CA PHE A 173 57.64 30.31 42.72
C PHE A 173 56.51 30.65 43.71
N THR A 174 56.50 31.90 44.15
CA THR A 174 55.45 32.48 44.97
C THR A 174 55.19 33.89 44.46
N PHE A 175 53.96 34.17 44.09
CA PHE A 175 53.53 35.48 43.62
C PHE A 175 52.39 36.01 44.48
N ASN A 176 52.38 37.32 44.69
CA ASN A 176 51.22 38.04 45.17
C ASN A 176 50.42 38.56 43.98
N THR A 177 49.25 37.97 43.73
CA THR A 177 48.32 38.32 42.64
C THR A 177 47.69 39.71 42.80
N ALA A 178 47.77 40.33 43.99
CA ALA A 178 47.35 41.71 44.19
C ALA A 178 48.40 42.73 43.72
N GLU A 179 49.68 42.32 43.65
CA GLU A 179 50.83 43.20 43.35
C GLU A 179 51.46 42.92 41.98
N HIS A 180 51.33 41.68 41.49
CA HIS A 180 51.89 41.26 40.21
C HIS A 180 50.79 41.07 39.17
N SER A 181 50.98 41.61 37.97
CA SER A 181 50.05 41.39 36.86
C SER A 181 50.13 39.96 36.34
N SER A 182 49.02 39.45 35.79
CA SER A 182 48.97 38.13 35.18
C SER A 182 49.99 37.94 34.05
N SER A 183 50.29 39.01 33.29
CA SER A 183 51.31 38.99 32.24
C SER A 183 52.73 38.83 32.80
N LEU A 184 53.05 39.50 33.91
CA LEU A 184 54.36 39.39 34.55
C LEU A 184 54.56 37.99 35.15
N MET A 185 53.56 37.49 35.88
CA MET A 185 53.59 36.14 36.46
C MET A 185 53.68 35.06 35.38
N GLY A 186 52.89 35.18 34.31
CA GLY A 186 52.92 34.26 33.17
C GLY A 186 54.27 34.28 32.43
N GLY A 187 54.82 35.47 32.18
CA GLY A 187 56.13 35.63 31.55
C GLY A 187 57.27 35.01 32.36
N TYR A 188 57.26 35.19 33.69
CA TYR A 188 58.26 34.53 34.55
C TYR A 188 58.16 33.01 34.48
N ILE A 189 56.95 32.45 34.59
CA ILE A 189 56.74 30.99 34.54
C ILE A 189 57.19 30.45 33.18
N TRP A 190 56.91 31.17 32.09
CA TRP A 190 57.35 30.78 30.75
C TRP A 190 58.88 30.79 30.60
N ASN A 191 59.55 31.83 31.08
CA ASN A 191 61.02 31.90 31.06
C ASN A 191 61.65 30.77 31.88
N VAL A 192 61.05 30.43 33.03
CA VAL A 192 61.48 29.29 33.84
C VAL A 192 61.32 27.96 33.08
N LEU A 193 60.24 27.80 32.32
CA LEU A 193 60.01 26.63 31.47
C LEU A 193 61.04 26.54 30.34
N GLU A 194 61.32 27.65 29.66
CA GLU A 194 62.28 27.72 28.55
C GLU A 194 63.71 27.40 29.03
N ASP A 195 64.12 27.97 30.16
CA ASP A 195 65.36 27.64 30.88
C ASP A 195 65.46 26.14 31.23
N MET A 196 64.33 25.52 31.58
CA MET A 196 64.29 24.12 32.01
C MET A 196 64.27 23.17 30.81
N HIS A 197 63.60 23.54 29.72
CA HIS A 197 63.62 22.81 28.45
C HIS A 197 64.99 22.83 27.78
N THR A 198 65.66 23.98 27.74
CA THR A 198 67.01 24.12 27.18
C THR A 198 68.03 23.26 27.93
N LYS A 199 68.01 23.29 29.26
CA LYS A 199 68.88 22.45 30.10
C LYS A 199 68.63 20.94 29.91
N ASN A 200 67.37 20.52 29.81
CA ASN A 200 67.05 19.12 29.53
C ASN A 200 67.55 18.67 28.15
N TRP A 201 67.47 19.54 27.14
CA TRP A 201 67.98 19.22 25.80
C TRP A 201 69.50 19.09 25.79
N GLU A 202 70.20 19.98 26.50
CA GLU A 202 71.66 19.90 26.68
C GLU A 202 72.09 18.61 27.39
N ASP A 203 71.35 18.18 28.42
CA ASP A 203 71.65 16.94 29.17
C ASP A 203 71.32 15.66 28.39
N LEU A 204 70.32 15.68 27.50
CA LEU A 204 69.98 14.55 26.61
C LEU A 204 70.89 14.47 25.37
N SER A 205 71.59 15.55 25.04
CA SER A 205 72.50 15.64 23.88
C SER A 205 73.96 15.27 24.17
N LYS A 206 74.27 14.92 25.42
CA LYS A 206 75.57 14.40 25.88
C LYS A 206 75.53 12.88 26.01
#